data_AF-A0A5N4A9W5-F1
#
_entry.id   AF-A0A5N4A9W5-F1
#
_cell.length_a   1.000
_cell.length_b   1.000
_cell.length_c   1.000
_cell.angle_alpha   90.00
_cell.angle_beta   90.00
_cell.angle_gamma   90.00
#
_symmetry.space_group_name_H-M   'P 1'
#
loop_
_entity.id
_entity.type
_entity.pdbx_description
1 polymer ?
#
loop_
_entity_poly.entity_id
_entity_poly.type
_entity_poly.pdbx_seq_one_letter_code
_entity_poly.pdbx_strand_id
1 'polypeptide(L)'
;MEITVDIRRTYKKWWLFCQQRQSDIYEANLAHIISFLNELYLQNSSYTSLNSHRSALSLILNFSNADENLIKRFLRGVYRTRPVFAKYNTTWDPMPVLSYLKTFTDCPELCVIKTLKAYLLRTNSFRKVNDGYLMLTFKKPHRTATAQSISRWVKQVLEKSGINTHFFHAHSTRHATSSAALRKGLNIDQIKNTIGWTQKSHVFQKFYNRPLALEKVMFRLFLLCTGILYYHLIQMYVLILIFLVFNINY
;
A
#
# COMPACT_ATOMS: atom_id res chain seq x y z
N MET A 1 4.79 14.35 -7.14
CA MET A 1 4.35 14.81 -8.48
C MET A 1 3.02 14.19 -8.96
N GLU A 2 2.37 13.28 -8.20
CA GLU A 2 1.03 12.76 -8.56
C GLU A 2 -0.12 13.62 -8.03
N ILE A 3 0.04 14.24 -6.86
CA ILE A 3 -1.00 15.07 -6.21
C ILE A 3 -1.44 16.23 -7.13
N THR A 4 -0.50 16.79 -7.90
CA THR A 4 -0.75 17.92 -8.81
C THR A 4 -1.59 17.57 -10.04
N VAL A 5 -1.57 16.31 -10.50
CA VAL A 5 -2.31 15.89 -11.71
C VAL A 5 -3.79 15.67 -11.39
N ASP A 6 -4.09 15.05 -10.25
CA ASP A 6 -5.47 14.79 -9.82
C ASP A 6 -6.19 16.09 -9.48
N ILE A 7 -5.50 17.02 -8.80
CA ILE A 7 -6.01 18.36 -8.49
C ILE A 7 -6.38 19.15 -9.77
N ARG A 8 -5.52 19.14 -10.79
CA ARG A 8 -5.81 19.82 -12.08
C ARG A 8 -7.06 19.28 -12.76
N ARG A 9 -7.27 17.96 -12.71
CA ARG A 9 -8.47 17.34 -13.28
C ARG A 9 -9.74 17.78 -12.54
N THR A 10 -9.68 17.84 -11.20
CA THR A 10 -10.80 18.36 -10.40
C THR A 10 -11.13 19.79 -10.76
N TYR A 11 -10.14 20.69 -10.77
CA TYR A 11 -10.41 22.11 -11.06
C TYR A 11 -10.89 22.35 -12.49
N LYS A 12 -10.41 21.58 -13.47
CA LYS A 12 -10.97 21.65 -14.83
C LYS A 12 -12.45 21.27 -14.87
N LYS A 13 -12.85 20.22 -14.15
CA LYS A 13 -14.26 19.80 -14.07
C LYS A 13 -15.11 20.82 -13.31
N TRP A 14 -14.59 21.34 -12.20
CA TRP A 14 -15.25 22.37 -11.40
C TRP A 14 -15.47 23.65 -12.22
N TRP A 15 -14.44 24.11 -12.93
CA TRP A 15 -14.51 25.26 -13.84
C TRP A 15 -15.64 25.09 -14.86
N LEU A 16 -15.68 23.95 -15.56
CA LEU A 16 -16.72 23.69 -16.56
C LEU A 16 -18.12 23.67 -15.94
N PHE A 17 -18.25 23.12 -14.73
CA PHE A 17 -19.51 23.09 -13.99
C PHE A 17 -20.01 24.49 -13.62
N CYS A 18 -19.11 25.34 -13.09
CA CYS A 18 -19.41 26.74 -12.74
C CYS A 18 -19.74 27.57 -13.99
N GLN A 19 -18.99 27.38 -15.07
CA GLN A 19 -19.21 28.09 -16.34
C GLN A 19 -20.59 27.79 -16.93
N GLN A 20 -21.02 26.53 -16.91
CA GLN A 20 -22.35 26.13 -17.39
C GLN A 20 -23.51 26.72 -16.58
N ARG A 21 -23.26 27.06 -15.32
CA ARG A 21 -24.27 27.57 -14.37
C ARG A 21 -24.13 29.06 -14.07
N GLN A 22 -23.24 29.76 -14.79
CA GLN A 22 -22.92 31.17 -14.56
C GLN A 22 -22.67 31.48 -13.08
N SER A 23 -21.91 30.62 -12.42
CA SER A 23 -21.64 30.74 -10.98
C SER A 23 -20.17 31.03 -10.74
N ASP A 24 -19.90 31.73 -9.64
CA ASP A 24 -18.54 32.05 -9.24
C ASP A 24 -17.77 30.76 -8.88
N ILE A 25 -16.49 30.76 -9.21
CA ILE A 25 -15.60 29.60 -9.04
C ILE A 25 -15.07 29.50 -7.61
N TYR A 26 -14.97 30.63 -6.91
CA TYR A 26 -14.43 30.79 -5.57
C TYR A 26 -15.53 30.96 -4.51
N GLU A 27 -16.70 31.47 -4.91
CA GLU A 27 -17.87 31.61 -4.03
C GLU A 27 -18.92 30.53 -4.33
N ALA A 28 -18.74 29.35 -3.73
CA ALA A 28 -19.69 28.26 -3.85
C ALA A 28 -20.33 27.91 -2.51
N ASN A 29 -21.67 27.96 -2.48
CA ASN A 29 -22.44 27.46 -1.35
C ASN A 29 -22.51 25.92 -1.33
N LEU A 30 -22.95 25.36 -0.20
CA LEU A 30 -23.04 23.91 0.00
C LEU A 30 -23.87 23.21 -1.09
N ALA A 31 -24.99 23.80 -1.50
CA ALA A 31 -25.86 23.22 -2.52
C ALA A 31 -25.14 23.11 -3.87
N HIS A 32 -24.32 24.10 -4.21
CA HIS A 32 -23.48 24.12 -5.41
C HIS A 32 -22.47 22.96 -5.41
N ILE A 33 -21.79 22.76 -4.27
CA ILE A 33 -20.79 21.71 -4.09
C ILE A 33 -21.43 20.31 -4.13
N ILE A 34 -22.55 20.11 -3.44
CA ILE A 34 -23.26 18.83 -3.46
C ILE A 34 -23.78 18.52 -4.87
N SER A 35 -24.28 19.52 -5.59
CA SER A 35 -24.74 19.35 -6.98
C SER A 35 -23.61 18.90 -7.90
N PHE A 36 -22.42 19.50 -7.77
CA PHE A 36 -21.23 19.07 -8.51
C PHE A 36 -20.82 17.64 -8.17
N LEU A 37 -20.75 17.28 -6.89
CA LEU A 37 -20.42 15.93 -6.47
C LEU A 37 -21.47 14.91 -6.92
N ASN A 38 -22.74 15.30 -6.96
CA ASN A 38 -23.84 14.46 -7.44
C ASN A 38 -23.77 14.23 -8.95
N GLU A 39 -23.46 15.25 -9.76
CA GLU A 39 -23.22 15.04 -11.20
C GLU A 39 -22.07 14.08 -11.47
N LEU A 40 -20.97 14.23 -10.73
CA LEU A 40 -19.84 13.30 -10.85
C LEU A 40 -20.22 11.88 -10.45
N TYR A 41 -21.07 11.73 -9.42
CA TYR A 41 -21.61 10.43 -9.02
C TYR A 41 -22.50 9.82 -10.10
N LEU A 42 -23.39 10.61 -10.71
CA LEU A 42 -24.24 10.19 -11.84
C LEU A 42 -23.40 9.80 -13.07
N GLN A 43 -22.25 10.45 -13.28
CA GLN A 43 -21.23 10.05 -14.26
C GLN A 43 -20.39 8.82 -13.84
N ASN A 44 -20.86 8.03 -12.87
CA ASN A 44 -20.22 6.82 -12.35
C ASN A 44 -18.84 7.04 -11.69
N SER A 45 -18.58 8.22 -11.13
CA SER A 45 -17.37 8.42 -10.31
C SER A 45 -17.44 7.59 -9.03
N SER A 46 -16.34 6.91 -8.69
CA SER A 46 -16.24 6.13 -7.46
C SER A 46 -16.18 7.02 -6.21
N TYR A 47 -16.49 6.46 -5.05
CA TYR A 47 -16.33 7.12 -3.75
C TYR A 47 -14.95 7.77 -3.60
N THR A 48 -13.88 7.03 -3.92
CA THR A 48 -12.49 7.53 -3.82
C THR A 48 -12.27 8.74 -4.71
N SER A 49 -12.78 8.69 -5.94
CA SER A 49 -12.71 9.83 -6.88
C SER A 49 -13.43 11.05 -6.30
N LEU A 50 -14.68 10.90 -5.83
CA LEU A 50 -15.44 12.01 -5.25
C LEU A 50 -14.76 12.60 -4.01
N ASN A 51 -14.18 11.75 -3.16
CA ASN A 51 -13.45 12.20 -1.98
C ASN A 51 -12.18 12.99 -2.38
N SER A 52 -11.47 12.59 -3.44
CA SER A 52 -10.37 13.40 -4.00
C SER A 52 -10.85 14.77 -4.50
N HIS A 53 -11.98 14.82 -5.23
CA HIS A 53 -12.54 16.09 -5.71
C HIS A 53 -12.91 17.01 -4.55
N ARG A 54 -13.54 16.47 -3.51
CA ARG A 54 -13.85 17.20 -2.27
C ARG A 54 -12.59 17.78 -1.62
N SER A 55 -11.54 16.98 -1.46
CA SER A 55 -10.26 17.42 -0.87
C SER A 55 -9.56 18.49 -1.71
N ALA A 56 -9.65 18.43 -3.03
CA ALA A 56 -9.11 19.47 -3.89
C ALA A 56 -9.94 20.77 -3.80
N LEU A 57 -11.26 20.67 -3.74
CA LEU A 57 -12.14 21.85 -3.58
C LEU A 57 -11.93 22.57 -2.24
N SER A 58 -11.64 21.85 -1.13
CA SER A 58 -11.34 22.51 0.16
C SER A 58 -10.10 23.41 0.15
N LEU A 59 -9.26 23.33 -0.89
CA LEU A 59 -8.08 24.20 -1.02
C LEU A 59 -8.42 25.57 -1.62
N ILE A 60 -9.52 25.67 -2.37
CA ILE A 60 -9.92 26.91 -3.07
C ILE A 60 -11.24 27.49 -2.53
N LEU A 61 -12.08 26.65 -1.91
CA LEU A 61 -13.35 27.04 -1.31
C LEU A 61 -13.22 27.00 0.22
N ASN A 62 -13.70 28.05 0.88
CA ASN A 62 -13.80 28.07 2.35
C ASN A 62 -15.06 27.32 2.79
N PHE A 63 -14.89 26.07 3.23
CA PHE A 63 -15.98 25.30 3.83
C PHE A 63 -16.15 25.69 5.29
N SER A 64 -17.38 25.99 5.70
CA SER A 64 -17.68 25.97 7.14
C SER A 64 -17.59 24.52 7.66
N ASN A 65 -17.37 24.37 8.96
CA ASN A 65 -17.36 23.04 9.60
C ASN A 65 -18.71 22.30 9.40
N ALA A 66 -19.82 23.04 9.31
CA ALA A 66 -21.15 22.48 9.07
C ALA A 66 -21.27 21.92 7.64
N ASP A 67 -20.81 22.67 6.64
CA ASP A 67 -20.78 22.25 5.24
C ASP A 67 -19.92 21.00 5.06
N GLU A 68 -18.76 20.98 5.73
CA GLU A 68 -17.84 19.85 5.68
C GLU A 68 -18.49 18.56 6.17
N ASN A 69 -19.28 18.64 7.25
CA ASN A 69 -20.01 17.51 7.81
C ASN A 69 -21.12 17.01 6.88
N LEU A 70 -21.84 17.92 6.22
CA LEU A 70 -22.88 17.56 5.26
C LEU A 70 -22.28 16.91 4.00
N ILE A 71 -21.16 17.40 3.49
CA ILE A 71 -20.44 16.77 2.39
C ILE A 71 -19.93 15.37 2.78
N LYS A 72 -19.40 15.20 4.00
CA LYS A 72 -19.02 13.87 4.52
C LYS A 72 -20.22 12.93 4.61
N ARG A 73 -21.40 13.41 5.02
CA ARG A 73 -22.64 12.62 5.04
C ARG A 73 -23.06 12.20 3.63
N PHE A 74 -23.01 13.09 2.65
CA PHE A 74 -23.25 12.76 1.24
C PHE A 74 -22.30 11.64 0.76
N LEU A 75 -21.00 11.79 0.99
CA LEU A 75 -20.00 10.79 0.60
C LEU A 75 -20.22 9.43 1.30
N ARG A 76 -20.66 9.41 2.55
CA ARG A 76 -21.09 8.18 3.24
C ARG A 76 -22.31 7.55 2.58
N GLY A 77 -23.26 8.35 2.10
CA GLY A 77 -24.39 7.89 1.29
C GLY A 77 -23.91 7.18 0.02
N VAL A 78 -23.02 7.82 -0.74
CA VAL A 78 -22.41 7.23 -1.95
C VAL A 78 -21.70 5.90 -1.66
N TYR A 79 -20.96 5.82 -0.55
CA TYR A 79 -20.29 4.58 -0.16
C TYR A 79 -21.29 3.45 0.15
N ARG A 80 -22.43 3.78 0.77
CA ARG A 80 -23.48 2.80 1.09
C ARG A 80 -24.26 2.34 -0.14
N THR A 81 -24.51 3.23 -1.10
CA THR A 81 -25.23 2.88 -2.35
C THR A 81 -24.36 2.07 -3.30
N ARG A 82 -23.04 2.32 -3.30
CA ARG A 82 -22.06 1.60 -4.13
C ARG A 82 -20.84 1.24 -3.28
N PRO A 83 -20.94 0.21 -2.42
CA PRO A 83 -19.82 -0.22 -1.61
C PRO A 83 -18.68 -0.68 -2.52
N VAL A 84 -17.47 -0.25 -2.21
CA VAL A 84 -16.28 -0.76 -2.89
C VAL A 84 -16.06 -2.17 -2.35
N PHE A 85 -16.54 -3.19 -3.08
CA PHE A 85 -16.23 -4.58 -2.74
C PHE A 85 -14.71 -4.76 -2.66
N ALA A 86 -14.27 -5.67 -1.79
CA ALA A 86 -12.87 -6.08 -1.77
C ALA A 86 -12.46 -6.42 -3.20
N LYS A 87 -11.37 -5.84 -3.68
CA LYS A 87 -10.89 -6.00 -5.07
C LYS A 87 -10.68 -7.49 -5.44
N TYR A 88 -10.61 -8.37 -4.45
CA TYR A 88 -10.43 -9.80 -4.60
C TYR A 88 -11.65 -10.54 -4.04
N ASN A 89 -12.29 -11.35 -4.88
CA ASN A 89 -13.41 -12.22 -4.48
C ASN A 89 -12.92 -13.49 -3.77
N THR A 90 -11.61 -13.76 -3.85
CA THR A 90 -10.96 -14.93 -3.27
C THR A 90 -9.61 -14.55 -2.68
N THR A 91 -9.26 -15.16 -1.55
CA THR A 91 -7.88 -15.15 -1.05
C THR A 91 -7.11 -16.21 -1.83
N TRP A 92 -5.87 -15.92 -2.23
CA TRP A 92 -5.01 -16.87 -2.91
C TRP A 92 -4.68 -18.06 -1.98
N ASP A 93 -4.57 -19.26 -2.55
CA ASP A 93 -4.13 -20.45 -1.79
C ASP A 93 -2.64 -20.32 -1.44
N PRO A 94 -2.26 -20.31 -0.15
CA PRO A 94 -0.87 -20.21 0.25
C PRO A 94 -0.05 -21.49 0.04
N MET A 95 -0.69 -22.64 -0.14
CA MET A 95 -0.02 -23.94 -0.14
C MET A 95 1.05 -24.09 -1.23
N PRO A 96 0.84 -23.65 -2.49
CA PRO A 96 1.88 -23.74 -3.52
C PRO A 96 3.15 -22.95 -3.14
N VAL A 97 2.98 -21.76 -2.56
CA VAL A 97 4.10 -20.94 -2.10
C VAL A 97 4.78 -21.59 -0.91
N LEU A 98 4.03 -22.08 0.07
CA LEU A 98 4.59 -22.78 1.22
C LEU A 98 5.34 -24.05 0.82
N SER A 99 4.85 -24.80 -0.18
CA SER A 99 5.51 -25.99 -0.71
C SER A 99 6.84 -25.63 -1.37
N TYR A 100 6.84 -24.60 -2.23
CA TYR A 100 8.07 -24.09 -2.86
C TYR A 100 9.07 -23.58 -1.81
N LEU A 101 8.62 -22.88 -0.77
CA LEU A 101 9.50 -22.39 0.29
C LEU A 101 10.16 -23.52 1.11
N LYS A 102 9.57 -24.72 1.16
CA LYS A 102 10.20 -25.89 1.81
C LYS A 102 11.42 -26.39 1.05
N THR A 103 11.51 -26.14 -0.26
CA THR A 103 12.67 -26.59 -1.06
C THR A 103 13.89 -25.69 -0.90
N PHE A 104 13.75 -24.54 -0.22
CA PHE A 104 14.86 -23.64 0.08
C PHE A 104 15.60 -24.08 1.35
N THR A 105 16.53 -25.02 1.19
CA THR A 105 17.37 -25.52 2.29
C THR A 105 18.70 -24.79 2.45
N ASP A 106 19.10 -23.98 1.47
CA ASP A 106 20.46 -23.43 1.36
C ASP A 106 20.78 -22.35 2.42
N CYS A 107 19.76 -21.77 3.06
CA CYS A 107 19.91 -20.75 4.09
C CYS A 107 18.87 -20.95 5.21
N PRO A 108 19.10 -21.88 6.16
CA PRO A 108 18.12 -22.24 7.19
C PRO A 108 17.77 -21.07 8.13
N GLU A 109 18.64 -20.08 8.28
CA GLU A 109 18.39 -18.86 9.08
C GLU A 109 17.43 -17.88 8.40
N LEU A 110 17.34 -17.93 7.07
CA LEU A 110 16.41 -17.12 6.27
C LEU A 110 15.14 -17.90 5.89
N CYS A 111 15.02 -19.16 6.34
CA CYS A 111 13.88 -20.01 6.05
C CYS A 111 12.61 -19.54 6.77
N VAL A 112 11.66 -19.02 5.99
CA VAL A 112 10.34 -18.55 6.42
C VAL A 112 9.62 -19.50 7.35
N ILE A 113 9.63 -20.78 6.99
CA ILE A 113 8.85 -21.79 7.68
C ILE A 113 9.45 -22.03 9.05
N LYS A 114 10.78 -22.12 9.14
CA LYS A 114 11.49 -22.28 10.40
C LYS A 114 11.32 -21.04 11.28
N THR A 115 11.48 -19.84 10.72
CA THR A 115 11.29 -18.58 11.44
C THR A 115 9.85 -18.44 11.96
N LEU A 116 8.85 -18.77 11.14
CA LEU A 116 7.45 -18.70 11.51
C LEU A 116 7.12 -19.69 12.64
N LYS A 117 7.60 -20.94 12.54
CA LYS A 117 7.46 -21.94 13.60
C LYS A 117 8.09 -21.47 14.90
N ALA A 118 9.32 -20.97 14.86
CA ALA A 118 10.03 -20.46 16.03
C ALA A 118 9.28 -19.25 16.65
N TYR A 119 8.75 -18.37 15.83
CA TYR A 119 7.96 -17.22 16.27
C TYR A 119 6.65 -17.64 16.95
N LEU A 120 5.88 -18.55 16.34
CA LEU A 120 4.64 -19.08 16.92
C LEU A 120 4.91 -19.75 18.27
N LEU A 121 5.97 -20.56 18.36
CA LEU A 121 6.35 -21.24 19.59
C LEU A 121 6.72 -20.26 20.71
N ARG A 122 7.51 -19.22 20.41
CA ARG A 122 7.89 -18.17 21.39
C ARG A 122 6.74 -17.24 21.78
N THR A 123 5.79 -17.02 20.88
CA THR A 123 4.65 -16.12 21.14
C THR A 123 3.44 -16.82 21.72
N ASN A 124 3.47 -18.14 21.86
CA ASN A 124 2.31 -18.95 22.26
C ASN A 124 1.69 -18.48 23.58
N SER A 125 2.51 -18.18 24.59
CA SER A 125 2.06 -17.71 25.91
C SER A 125 1.41 -16.32 25.89
N PHE A 126 1.62 -15.53 24.84
CA PHE A 126 1.08 -14.17 24.70
C PHE A 126 -0.14 -14.09 23.79
N ARG A 127 -0.47 -15.19 23.08
CA ARG A 127 -1.60 -15.24 22.16
C ARG A 127 -2.88 -15.50 22.93
N LYS A 128 -3.90 -14.70 22.64
CA LYS A 128 -5.25 -14.95 23.17
C LYS A 128 -5.92 -16.04 22.35
N VAL A 129 -6.82 -16.80 23.00
CA VAL A 129 -7.72 -17.72 22.30
C VAL A 129 -8.52 -16.88 21.29
N ASN A 130 -8.51 -17.28 20.01
CA ASN A 130 -9.08 -16.57 18.86
C ASN A 130 -8.37 -15.28 18.38
N ASP A 131 -7.08 -15.09 18.67
CA ASP A 131 -6.31 -14.01 18.03
C ASP A 131 -6.05 -14.37 16.54
N GLY A 132 -6.92 -13.90 15.64
CA GLY A 132 -6.85 -14.14 14.20
C GLY A 132 -5.67 -13.47 13.49
N TYR A 133 -4.74 -12.87 14.23
CA TYR A 133 -3.59 -12.15 13.70
C TYR A 133 -2.27 -12.82 14.05
N LEU A 134 -1.40 -12.92 13.03
CA LEU A 134 -0.09 -13.53 13.21
C LEU A 134 0.85 -12.65 14.04
N MET A 135 0.95 -11.35 13.75
CA MET A 135 2.00 -10.49 14.31
C MET A 135 1.57 -9.81 15.62
N LEU A 136 2.41 -9.91 16.64
CA LEU A 136 2.27 -9.27 17.95
C LEU A 136 3.33 -8.19 18.18
N THR A 137 3.02 -7.20 19.01
CA THR A 137 3.97 -6.21 19.52
C THR A 137 4.95 -6.85 20.49
N PHE A 138 6.24 -6.51 20.36
CA PHE A 138 7.27 -7.03 21.26
C PHE A 138 7.28 -6.31 22.63
N LYS A 139 6.75 -5.08 22.74
CA LYS A 139 6.59 -4.39 24.03
C LYS A 139 5.34 -4.86 24.77
N LYS A 140 5.45 -4.99 26.10
CA LYS A 140 4.30 -5.23 27.00
C LYS A 140 3.39 -3.98 27.09
N PRO A 141 2.07 -4.17 27.25
CA PRO A 141 1.34 -5.42 27.07
C PRO A 141 1.40 -5.88 25.61
N HIS A 142 1.66 -7.17 25.37
CA HIS A 142 1.70 -7.73 24.02
C HIS A 142 0.31 -7.66 23.38
N ARG A 143 0.21 -6.99 22.23
CA ARG A 143 -1.03 -6.77 21.47
C ARG A 143 -0.81 -7.11 20.01
N THR A 144 -1.88 -7.24 19.25
CA THR A 144 -1.81 -7.33 17.79
C THR A 144 -1.03 -6.14 17.21
N ALA A 145 -0.08 -6.43 16.33
CA ALA A 145 0.69 -5.39 15.65
C ALA A 145 -0.17 -4.70 14.57
N THR A 146 -0.26 -3.37 14.64
CA THR A 146 -0.93 -2.58 13.58
C THR A 146 -0.08 -2.50 12.32
N ALA A 147 -0.72 -2.19 11.18
CA ALA A 147 0.00 -1.92 9.92
C ALA A 147 1.05 -0.81 10.07
N GLN A 148 0.78 0.24 10.88
CA GLN A 148 1.78 1.29 11.15
C GLN A 148 2.99 0.76 11.93
N SER A 149 2.77 -0.17 12.87
CA SER A 149 3.86 -0.77 13.66
C SER A 149 4.76 -1.64 12.78
N ILE A 150 4.16 -2.48 11.93
CA ILE A 150 4.90 -3.30 10.96
C ILE A 150 5.70 -2.41 10.00
N SER A 151 5.10 -1.33 9.48
CA SER A 151 5.78 -0.37 8.59
C SER A 151 6.99 0.29 9.26
N ARG A 152 6.89 0.62 10.56
CA ARG A 152 8.04 1.15 11.32
C ARG A 152 9.14 0.11 11.49
N TRP A 153 8.81 -1.13 11.81
CA TRP A 153 9.80 -2.20 11.96
C TRP A 153 10.51 -2.49 10.64
N VAL A 154 9.79 -2.47 9.52
CA VAL A 154 10.36 -2.55 8.17
C VAL A 154 11.43 -1.47 7.97
N LYS A 155 11.10 -0.20 8.26
CA LYS A 155 12.05 0.91 8.13
C LYS A 155 13.28 0.74 9.02
N GLN A 156 13.08 0.32 10.27
CA GLN A 156 14.19 0.08 11.19
C GLN A 156 15.13 -1.04 10.69
N VAL A 157 14.58 -2.10 10.11
CA VAL A 157 15.39 -3.17 9.50
C VAL A 157 16.17 -2.64 8.29
N LEU A 158 15.56 -1.79 7.46
CA LEU A 158 16.24 -1.14 6.33
C LEU A 158 17.41 -0.26 6.82
N GLU A 159 17.17 0.60 7.82
CA GLU A 159 18.20 1.46 8.44
C GLU A 159 19.36 0.63 8.98
N LYS A 160 19.05 -0.41 9.77
CA LYS A 160 20.06 -1.31 10.33
C LYS A 160 20.83 -2.09 9.26
N SER A 161 20.24 -2.26 8.08
CA SER A 161 20.89 -2.89 6.92
C SER A 161 21.73 -1.91 6.10
N GLY A 162 21.89 -0.66 6.56
CA GLY A 162 22.65 0.39 5.87
C GLY A 162 21.90 1.03 4.70
N ILE A 163 20.59 0.83 4.59
CA ILE A 163 19.77 1.42 3.53
C ILE A 163 19.24 2.77 4.01
N ASN A 164 19.46 3.81 3.22
CA ASN A 164 18.99 5.16 3.54
C ASN A 164 17.46 5.26 3.45
N THR A 165 16.79 5.38 4.60
CA THR A 165 15.33 5.44 4.69
C THR A 165 14.70 6.80 4.40
N HIS A 166 15.52 7.84 4.21
CA HIS A 166 15.04 9.12 3.66
C HIS A 166 14.55 8.94 2.22
N PHE A 167 15.23 8.08 1.46
CA PHE A 167 14.85 7.75 0.08
C PHE A 167 14.01 6.47 0.00
N PHE A 168 14.39 5.43 0.75
CA PHE A 168 13.76 4.11 0.68
C PHE A 168 12.78 3.88 1.84
N HIS A 169 11.51 3.76 1.51
CA HIS A 169 10.43 3.57 2.47
C HIS A 169 10.00 2.10 2.54
N ALA A 170 9.16 1.75 3.51
CA ALA A 170 8.62 0.39 3.62
C ALA A 170 7.94 -0.13 2.34
N HIS A 171 7.28 0.76 1.57
CA HIS A 171 6.66 0.39 0.30
C HIS A 171 7.67 0.23 -0.86
N SER A 172 8.89 0.76 -0.73
CA SER A 172 9.96 0.64 -1.75
C SER A 172 10.35 -0.81 -2.01
N THR A 173 10.23 -1.70 -1.02
CA THR A 173 10.43 -3.15 -1.17
C THR A 173 9.55 -3.74 -2.27
N ARG A 174 8.29 -3.30 -2.37
CA ARG A 174 7.37 -3.75 -3.42
C ARG A 174 7.85 -3.29 -4.80
N HIS A 175 8.26 -2.02 -4.92
CA HIS A 175 8.78 -1.47 -6.17
C HIS A 175 10.02 -2.22 -6.63
N ALA A 176 11.01 -2.38 -5.75
CA ALA A 176 12.27 -3.06 -6.03
C ALA A 176 12.06 -4.53 -6.46
N THR A 177 11.14 -5.23 -5.79
CA THR A 177 10.80 -6.63 -6.13
C THR A 177 10.25 -6.75 -7.55
N SER A 178 9.29 -5.90 -7.92
CA SER A 178 8.71 -5.91 -9.27
C SER A 178 9.71 -5.44 -10.35
N SER A 179 10.64 -4.54 -10.04
CA SER A 179 11.72 -4.22 -10.99
C SER A 179 12.67 -5.41 -11.17
N ALA A 180 13.04 -6.09 -10.08
CA ALA A 180 13.94 -7.24 -10.10
C ALA A 180 13.34 -8.42 -10.87
N ALA A 181 12.04 -8.65 -10.71
CA ALA A 181 11.26 -9.60 -11.49
C ALA A 181 11.48 -9.47 -12.99
N LEU A 182 11.28 -8.27 -13.51
CA LEU A 182 11.43 -7.96 -14.93
C LEU A 182 12.88 -8.14 -15.39
N ARG A 183 13.85 -7.69 -14.58
CA ARG A 183 15.28 -7.86 -14.89
C ARG A 183 15.70 -9.33 -14.97
N LYS A 184 15.01 -10.22 -14.26
CA LYS A 184 15.21 -11.67 -14.36
C LYS A 184 14.54 -12.31 -15.59
N GLY A 185 14.00 -11.50 -16.50
CA GLY A 185 13.43 -11.98 -17.76
C GLY A 185 11.99 -12.48 -17.65
N LEU A 186 11.30 -12.23 -16.53
CA LEU A 186 9.88 -12.59 -16.44
C LEU A 186 9.03 -11.68 -17.31
N ASN A 187 8.02 -12.29 -17.94
CA ASN A 187 7.12 -11.58 -18.82
C ASN A 187 6.34 -10.51 -18.03
N ILE A 188 6.32 -9.29 -18.58
CA ILE A 188 5.64 -8.13 -17.97
C ILE A 188 4.15 -8.38 -17.71
N ASP A 189 3.47 -9.15 -18.57
CA ASP A 189 2.06 -9.48 -18.44
C ASP A 189 1.82 -10.50 -17.33
N GLN A 190 2.75 -11.45 -17.15
CA GLN A 190 2.74 -12.34 -15.98
C GLN A 190 2.92 -11.53 -14.69
N ILE A 191 3.89 -10.61 -14.65
CA ILE A 191 4.11 -9.71 -13.49
C ILE A 191 2.86 -8.87 -13.19
N LYS A 192 2.24 -8.27 -14.22
CA LYS A 192 1.01 -7.47 -14.07
C LYS A 192 -0.15 -8.31 -13.55
N ASN A 193 -0.35 -9.51 -14.09
CA ASN A 193 -1.40 -10.43 -13.64
C ASN A 193 -1.18 -10.86 -12.19
N THR A 194 0.03 -11.26 -11.82
CA THR A 194 0.36 -11.69 -10.44
C THR A 194 0.18 -10.58 -9.41
N ILE A 195 0.44 -9.31 -9.78
CA ILE A 195 0.35 -8.16 -8.87
C ILE A 195 -1.07 -7.52 -8.90
N GLY A 196 -1.98 -8.05 -9.70
CA GLY A 196 -3.38 -7.60 -9.78
C GLY A 196 -3.56 -6.28 -10.54
N TRP A 197 -2.74 -6.06 -11.57
CA TRP A 197 -2.87 -4.94 -12.50
C TRP A 197 -3.48 -5.37 -13.82
N THR A 198 -4.18 -4.44 -14.45
CA THR A 198 -4.69 -4.62 -15.80
C THR A 198 -3.53 -4.58 -16.80
N GLN A 199 -3.61 -5.38 -17.86
CA GLN A 199 -2.57 -5.44 -18.90
C GLN A 199 -2.30 -4.07 -19.54
N LYS A 200 -3.35 -3.27 -19.72
CA LYS A 200 -3.30 -1.90 -20.27
C LYS A 200 -2.66 -0.86 -19.32
N SER A 201 -2.34 -1.23 -18.07
CA SER A 201 -1.80 -0.30 -17.09
C SER A 201 -0.32 0.04 -17.35
N HIS A 202 -0.02 1.33 -17.46
CA HIS A 202 1.35 1.86 -17.49
C HIS A 202 1.95 2.08 -16.08
N VAL A 203 1.21 1.76 -15.01
CA VAL A 203 1.64 1.96 -13.62
C VAL A 203 2.97 1.26 -13.35
N PHE A 204 3.14 0.05 -13.88
CA PHE A 204 4.39 -0.68 -13.74
C PHE A 204 5.58 0.08 -14.34
N GLN A 205 5.47 0.50 -15.61
CA GLN A 205 6.53 1.23 -16.31
C GLN A 205 6.85 2.56 -15.63
N LYS A 206 5.82 3.28 -15.18
CA LYS A 206 5.97 4.63 -14.61
C LYS A 206 6.53 4.62 -13.18
N PHE A 207 6.11 3.68 -12.34
CA PHE A 207 6.39 3.73 -10.89
C PHE A 207 7.23 2.57 -10.37
N TYR A 208 7.31 1.46 -11.10
CA TYR A 208 7.93 0.23 -10.61
C TYR A 208 9.11 -0.23 -11.46
N ASN A 209 9.21 0.13 -12.75
CA ASN A 209 10.39 -0.18 -13.56
C ASN A 209 11.48 0.89 -13.37
N ARG A 210 12.19 0.84 -12.25
CA ARG A 210 13.28 1.79 -11.94
C ARG A 210 14.63 1.24 -12.45
N PRO A 211 15.39 2.02 -13.23
CA PRO A 211 16.75 1.64 -13.63
C PRO A 211 17.67 1.63 -12.41
N LEU A 212 18.69 0.76 -12.44
CA LEU A 212 19.72 0.71 -11.42
C LEU A 212 20.76 1.80 -11.73
N ALA A 213 21.02 2.71 -10.79
CA ALA A 213 22.14 3.63 -10.92
C ALA A 213 23.44 2.84 -10.75
N LEU A 214 24.41 3.07 -11.65
CA LEU A 214 25.75 2.46 -11.66
C LEU A 214 26.66 2.98 -10.52
N GLU A 215 26.12 3.30 -9.35
CA GLU A 215 26.92 3.69 -8.20
C GLU A 215 27.31 2.46 -7.37
N LYS A 216 28.62 2.35 -7.10
CA LYS A 216 29.32 1.24 -6.42
C LYS A 216 28.73 0.85 -5.04
N VAL A 217 27.86 1.67 -4.46
CA VAL A 217 27.14 1.39 -3.19
C VAL A 217 26.05 0.33 -3.36
N MET A 218 25.60 0.07 -4.58
CA MET A 218 24.52 -0.86 -4.88
C MET A 218 24.97 -2.33 -4.99
N PHE A 219 26.26 -2.62 -4.82
CA PHE A 219 26.82 -3.98 -4.90
C PHE A 219 26.47 -4.84 -3.68
N ARG A 220 26.13 -4.24 -2.53
CA ARG A 220 25.55 -4.99 -1.38
C ARG A 220 24.08 -5.35 -1.60
N LEU A 221 23.36 -4.55 -2.38
CA LEU A 221 22.01 -4.89 -2.86
C LEU A 221 22.08 -6.00 -3.94
N PHE A 222 23.18 -6.06 -4.69
CA PHE A 222 23.42 -7.04 -5.76
C PHE A 222 23.60 -8.47 -5.24
N LEU A 223 24.32 -8.68 -4.13
CA LEU A 223 24.44 -10.00 -3.48
C LEU A 223 23.13 -10.49 -2.83
N LEU A 224 22.19 -9.58 -2.56
CA LEU A 224 20.84 -9.91 -2.12
C LEU A 224 19.87 -10.19 -3.28
N CYS A 225 20.24 -9.90 -4.54
CA CYS A 225 19.36 -10.02 -5.70
C CYS A 225 19.46 -11.35 -6.48
N THR A 226 20.39 -12.24 -6.14
CA THR A 226 20.47 -13.58 -6.74
C THR A 226 19.48 -14.56 -6.09
N GLY A 227 18.20 -14.45 -6.46
CA GLY A 227 17.18 -15.49 -6.18
C GLY A 227 16.07 -14.96 -5.28
N ILE A 228 15.00 -14.35 -5.77
CA ILE A 228 13.72 -15.00 -6.14
C ILE A 228 12.64 -13.96 -5.85
N LEU A 229 11.64 -13.85 -6.73
CA LEU A 229 10.60 -12.83 -6.71
C LEU A 229 9.69 -12.83 -5.47
N TYR A 230 9.81 -13.84 -4.63
CA TYR A 230 9.09 -13.96 -3.36
C TYR A 230 10.02 -13.73 -2.16
N TYR A 231 11.32 -13.77 -2.37
CA TYR A 231 12.34 -13.79 -1.33
C TYR A 231 12.39 -12.47 -0.57
N HIS A 232 12.17 -11.30 -1.16
CA HIS A 232 12.30 -10.03 -0.41
C HIS A 232 11.12 -9.65 0.47
N LEU A 233 9.88 -9.97 0.07
CA LEU A 233 8.73 -9.80 0.97
C LEU A 233 8.87 -10.76 2.15
N ILE A 234 9.16 -12.01 1.84
CA ILE A 234 9.37 -13.08 2.80
C ILE A 234 10.58 -12.82 3.71
N GLN A 235 11.72 -12.41 3.17
CA GLN A 235 12.95 -12.12 3.91
C GLN A 235 12.78 -10.86 4.74
N MET A 236 12.00 -9.86 4.29
CA MET A 236 11.56 -8.76 5.16
C MET A 236 10.64 -9.24 6.28
N TYR A 237 9.62 -10.06 5.99
CA TYR A 237 8.75 -10.63 7.03
C TYR A 237 9.53 -11.54 7.97
N VAL A 238 10.52 -12.27 7.48
CA VAL A 238 11.44 -13.12 8.23
C VAL A 238 12.39 -12.27 9.05
N LEU A 239 12.93 -11.18 8.53
CA LEU A 239 13.76 -10.23 9.30
C LEU A 239 12.93 -9.52 10.37
N ILE A 240 11.67 -9.20 10.10
CA ILE A 240 10.74 -8.67 11.10
C ILE A 240 10.42 -9.76 12.13
N LEU A 241 10.14 -10.99 11.72
CA LEU A 241 9.88 -12.10 12.64
C LEU A 241 11.12 -12.44 13.47
N ILE A 242 12.33 -12.43 12.88
CA ILE A 242 13.62 -12.57 13.55
C ILE A 242 13.80 -11.44 14.54
N PHE A 243 13.63 -10.18 14.11
CA PHE A 243 13.69 -9.02 14.98
C PHE A 243 12.73 -9.14 16.16
N LEU A 244 11.48 -9.55 15.92
CA LEU A 244 10.49 -9.81 16.96
C LEU A 244 10.91 -10.97 17.87
N VAL A 245 11.34 -12.11 17.31
CA VAL A 245 11.83 -13.29 18.03
C VAL A 245 12.98 -12.96 18.97
N PHE A 246 13.90 -12.09 18.56
CA PHE A 246 15.06 -11.68 19.35
C PHE A 246 14.75 -10.54 20.35
N ASN A 247 13.75 -9.69 20.08
CA ASN A 247 13.38 -8.57 20.96
C ASN A 247 12.19 -8.85 21.89
N ILE A 248 11.56 -10.02 21.82
CA ILE A 248 10.49 -10.41 22.75
C ILE A 248 11.02 -10.74 24.17
N ASN A 249 12.34 -10.85 24.33
CA ASN A 249 12.99 -11.16 25.62
C ASN A 249 13.54 -9.92 26.38
N TYR A 250 13.34 -8.71 25.86
CA TYR A 250 13.68 -7.43 26.51
C TYR A 250 12.43 -6.56 26.64
#